data_AF-A0A6B0WFZ6-F1
#
_entry.id   AF-A0A6B0WFZ6-F1
#
_cell.length_a   1.000
_cell.length_b   1.000
_cell.length_c   1.000
_cell.angle_alpha   90.00
_cell.angle_beta   90.00
_cell.angle_gamma   90.00
#
_symmetry.space_group_name_H-M   'P 1'
#
loop_
_entity.id
_entity.type
_entity.pdbx_description
1 polymer ?
#
loop_
_entity_poly.entity_id
_entity_poly.type
_entity_poly.pdbx_seq_one_letter_code
_entity_poly.pdbx_strand_id
1 'polypeptide(L)'
;MLNAKLGAIFGNAEANDENRLRQLFEELVKAEIRTPRDVIRLAYGLSVTYPAVRDEVDIADFIALETLRLFRPSVYLAIRSHRPLLVELDPYESLADEAERAQRYERLFLADQRDEAQSRLKTGLMELFPRLASAWGAEIASDDTTWDQHRRVCSEPHFDTYFRFALSSHTVPMSEVTEIVRGANVRELVVQTFRAALDQRMAMGKTKASVLLDELIAHAAEFDMRKVGPFLQALFSIADELRVDSDESRGLVWVDSRLRLHWLTRALLMHRTSLQERSRILFEVIQNASLGWLVEITNVAHVQHYPRNAMEPPEKPEECLLERDHADQLREITLRRLNEAAADGNILKVPNLLSVLFRWRDFAGGSSAALEEFCNSALEDDASTVLLARAVLGKQYVSTGASEQALDHAQLDGLQSLLNVDRFKARLVDLVRSTDLESDDKDVLQRLLAAWDS
;
A
#
# COMPACT_ATOMS: atom_id res chain seq x y z
N MET A 1 40.76 14.33 1.01
CA MET A 1 40.08 15.59 1.40
C MET A 1 38.56 15.47 1.31
N LEU A 2 38.01 15.01 0.18
CA LEU A 2 36.56 14.86 0.00
C LEU A 2 35.92 13.91 1.02
N ASN A 3 36.44 12.68 1.18
CA ASN A 3 35.88 11.71 2.15
C ASN A 3 35.79 12.25 3.58
N ALA A 4 36.81 13.01 4.04
CA ALA A 4 36.78 13.64 5.35
C ALA A 4 35.70 14.74 5.47
N LYS A 5 35.43 15.48 4.39
CA LYS A 5 34.35 16.48 4.36
C LYS A 5 32.97 15.83 4.27
N LEU A 6 32.83 14.75 3.48
CA LEU A 6 31.60 13.98 3.40
C LEU A 6 31.28 13.38 4.79
N GLY A 7 32.24 12.74 5.46
CA GLY A 7 32.07 12.24 6.82
C GLY A 7 31.64 13.31 7.82
N ALA A 8 32.09 14.56 7.68
CA ALA A 8 31.64 15.66 8.53
C ALA A 8 30.19 16.12 8.27
N ILE A 9 29.67 15.93 7.05
CA ILE A 9 28.31 16.34 6.65
C ILE A 9 27.30 15.25 6.97
N PHE A 10 27.65 14.00 6.64
CA PHE A 10 26.80 12.83 6.85
C PHE A 10 26.92 12.29 8.28
N GLY A 11 27.99 12.60 9.02
CA GLY A 11 28.17 12.14 10.39
C GLY A 11 28.28 10.61 10.44
N ASN A 12 27.40 9.99 11.23
CA ASN A 12 27.28 8.53 11.33
C ASN A 12 26.32 7.93 10.28
N ALA A 13 25.78 8.73 9.36
CA ALA A 13 24.90 8.21 8.32
C ALA A 13 25.74 7.39 7.32
N GLU A 14 25.41 6.11 7.19
CA GLU A 14 26.06 5.17 6.28
C GLU A 14 25.22 5.03 5.00
N ALA A 15 25.89 4.79 3.88
CA ALA A 15 25.16 4.48 2.65
C ALA A 15 24.53 3.10 2.78
N ASN A 16 23.28 2.96 2.33
CA ASN A 16 22.57 1.68 2.33
C ASN A 16 23.32 0.59 1.53
N ASP A 17 24.06 1.01 0.49
CA ASP A 17 24.92 0.16 -0.31
C ASP A 17 26.25 0.87 -0.66
N GLU A 18 27.35 0.39 -0.07
CA GLU A 18 28.69 0.92 -0.31
C GLU A 18 29.21 0.68 -1.74
N ASN A 19 28.83 -0.43 -2.37
CA ASN A 19 29.24 -0.74 -3.74
C ASN A 19 28.58 0.23 -4.71
N ARG A 20 27.30 0.49 -4.49
CA ARG A 20 26.53 1.47 -5.24
C ARG A 20 27.07 2.89 -5.07
N LEU A 21 27.37 3.30 -3.83
CA LEU A 21 28.03 4.58 -3.58
C LEU A 21 29.34 4.70 -4.37
N ARG A 22 30.17 3.66 -4.35
CA ARG A 22 31.44 3.63 -5.10
C ARG A 22 31.21 3.73 -6.61
N GLN A 23 30.22 3.04 -7.15
CA GLN A 23 29.89 3.09 -8.57
C GLN A 23 29.41 4.48 -8.99
N LEU A 24 28.41 5.05 -8.30
CA LEU A 24 27.93 6.41 -8.56
C LEU A 24 29.04 7.44 -8.39
N PHE A 25 29.93 7.24 -7.43
CA PHE A 25 31.08 8.10 -7.23
C PHE A 25 32.04 8.08 -8.43
N GLU A 26 32.40 6.89 -8.91
CA GLU A 26 33.29 6.75 -10.07
C GLU A 26 32.68 7.33 -11.36
N GLU A 27 31.39 7.07 -11.60
CA GLU A 27 30.72 7.48 -12.84
C GLU A 27 30.34 8.96 -12.86
N LEU A 28 29.78 9.49 -11.77
CA LEU A 28 29.17 10.83 -11.76
C LEU A 28 29.97 11.87 -10.98
N VAL A 29 30.72 11.47 -9.94
CA VAL A 29 31.36 12.42 -9.01
C VAL A 29 32.82 12.69 -9.37
N LYS A 30 33.61 11.64 -9.58
CA LYS A 30 35.05 11.73 -9.79
C LYS A 30 35.43 12.55 -11.02
N ALA A 31 34.65 12.44 -12.10
CA ALA A 31 34.93 13.15 -13.36
C ALA A 31 34.77 14.68 -13.25
N GLU A 32 33.95 15.14 -12.30
CA GLU A 32 33.64 16.57 -12.10
C GLU A 32 34.58 17.23 -11.09
N ILE A 33 35.21 16.44 -10.21
CA ILE A 33 36.14 16.95 -9.19
C ILE A 33 37.56 17.02 -9.75
N ARG A 34 37.92 18.18 -10.29
CA ARG A 34 39.25 18.43 -10.88
C ARG A 34 40.17 19.23 -9.98
N THR A 35 39.59 20.03 -9.08
CA THR A 35 40.34 20.93 -8.20
C THR A 35 39.85 20.84 -6.75
N PRO A 36 40.67 21.26 -5.77
CA PRO A 36 40.21 21.41 -4.38
C PRO A 36 39.00 22.33 -4.23
N ARG A 37 38.81 23.30 -5.14
CA ARG A 37 37.66 24.20 -5.13
C ARG A 37 36.36 23.46 -5.45
N ASP A 38 36.41 22.46 -6.32
CA ASP A 38 35.25 21.64 -6.68
C ASP A 38 34.80 20.78 -5.49
N VAL A 39 35.76 20.19 -4.77
CA VAL A 39 35.51 19.48 -3.49
C VAL A 39 34.81 20.39 -2.49
N ILE A 40 35.30 21.62 -2.34
CA ILE A 40 34.73 22.60 -1.43
C ILE A 40 33.32 23.00 -1.85
N ARG A 41 33.09 23.23 -3.15
CA ARG A 41 31.79 23.61 -3.70
C ARG A 41 30.74 22.50 -3.48
N LEU A 42 31.09 21.24 -3.76
CA LEU A 42 30.22 20.10 -3.51
C LEU A 42 29.92 19.93 -2.02
N ALA A 43 30.95 19.98 -1.16
CA ALA A 43 30.78 19.87 0.28
C ALA A 43 29.89 20.99 0.85
N TYR A 44 30.04 22.23 0.39
CA TYR A 44 29.17 23.32 0.81
C TYR A 44 27.73 23.15 0.32
N GLY A 45 27.53 22.74 -0.94
CA GLY A 45 26.21 22.44 -1.48
C GLY A 45 25.48 21.41 -0.61
N LEU A 46 26.14 20.27 -0.36
CA LEU A 46 25.63 19.20 0.49
C LEU A 46 25.35 19.68 1.92
N SER A 47 26.23 20.49 2.53
CA SER A 47 26.04 20.98 3.90
C SER A 47 24.81 21.88 4.06
N VAL A 48 24.34 22.49 2.97
CA VAL A 48 23.17 23.37 2.96
C VAL A 48 21.90 22.56 2.69
N THR A 49 21.94 21.61 1.76
CA THR A 49 20.73 20.91 1.31
C THR A 49 20.45 19.61 2.07
N TYR A 50 21.48 18.87 2.49
CA TYR A 50 21.32 17.58 3.17
C TYR A 50 20.57 17.67 4.52
N PRO A 51 20.82 18.65 5.40
CA PRO A 51 20.19 18.66 6.73
C PRO A 51 18.65 18.64 6.70
N ALA A 52 18.03 19.19 5.67
CA ALA A 52 16.57 19.25 5.52
C ALA A 52 15.95 17.93 5.04
N VAL A 53 16.75 17.04 4.47
CA VAL A 53 16.33 15.73 3.95
C VAL A 53 17.12 14.58 4.56
N ARG A 54 17.80 14.84 5.67
CA ARG A 54 18.54 13.82 6.42
C ARG A 54 17.57 12.71 6.81
N ASP A 55 18.00 11.46 6.61
CA ASP A 55 17.22 10.23 6.84
C ASP A 55 16.03 10.03 5.87
N GLU A 56 15.80 10.96 4.94
CA GLU A 56 14.68 10.93 3.99
C GLU A 56 15.12 10.61 2.54
N VAL A 57 16.42 10.39 2.33
CA VAL A 57 17.03 10.13 1.02
C VAL A 57 18.17 9.11 1.14
N ASP A 58 18.33 8.28 0.11
CA ASP A 58 19.57 7.52 -0.10
C ASP A 58 20.77 8.48 -0.29
N ILE A 59 21.84 8.25 0.48
CA ILE A 59 23.03 9.11 0.49
C ILE A 59 23.76 9.08 -0.87
N ALA A 60 23.85 7.91 -1.51
CA ALA A 60 24.55 7.78 -2.78
C ALA A 60 23.83 8.56 -3.88
N ASP A 61 22.51 8.45 -3.92
CA ASP A 61 21.65 9.22 -4.83
C ASP A 61 21.77 10.72 -4.59
N PHE A 62 21.75 11.12 -3.32
CA PHE A 62 21.80 12.52 -2.96
C PHE A 62 23.12 13.17 -3.37
N ILE A 63 24.25 12.50 -3.12
CA ILE A 63 25.58 12.98 -3.54
C ILE A 63 25.67 13.06 -5.07
N ALA A 64 25.18 12.04 -5.78
CA ALA A 64 25.19 12.01 -7.24
C ALA A 64 24.34 13.15 -7.84
N LEU A 65 23.11 13.35 -7.34
CA LEU A 65 22.22 14.41 -7.82
C LEU A 65 22.72 15.81 -7.47
N GLU A 66 23.31 16.02 -6.29
CA GLU A 66 23.94 17.30 -5.93
C GLU A 66 25.17 17.59 -6.80
N THR A 67 25.92 16.56 -7.16
CA THR A 67 27.01 16.71 -8.13
C THR A 67 26.46 17.13 -9.50
N LEU A 68 25.43 16.45 -10.01
CA LEU A 68 24.78 16.83 -11.27
C LEU A 68 24.22 18.26 -11.20
N ARG A 69 23.59 18.65 -10.09
CA ARG A 69 23.05 20.01 -9.90
C ARG A 69 24.14 21.08 -10.00
N LEU A 70 25.32 20.84 -9.43
CA LEU A 70 26.41 21.82 -9.38
C LEU A 70 27.26 21.88 -10.65
N PHE A 71 27.50 20.74 -11.29
CA PHE A 71 28.46 20.60 -12.39
C PHE A 71 27.80 20.28 -13.74
N ARG A 72 26.59 19.72 -13.76
CA ARG A 72 25.80 19.39 -14.97
C ARG A 72 24.33 19.85 -14.88
N PRO A 73 24.05 21.17 -14.73
CA PRO A 73 22.69 21.65 -14.45
C PRO A 73 21.64 21.27 -15.49
N SER A 74 22.01 21.18 -16.78
CA SER A 74 21.07 20.77 -17.84
C SER A 74 20.55 19.36 -17.63
N VAL A 75 21.43 18.43 -17.25
CA VAL A 75 21.06 17.04 -16.95
C VAL A 75 20.18 16.98 -15.70
N TYR A 76 20.56 17.69 -14.64
CA TYR A 76 19.76 17.76 -13.41
C TYR A 76 18.33 18.29 -13.69
N LEU A 77 18.21 19.33 -14.51
CA LEU A 77 16.91 19.87 -14.92
C LEU A 77 16.11 18.89 -15.78
N ALA A 78 16.77 18.19 -16.71
CA ALA A 78 16.14 17.17 -17.55
C ALA A 78 15.59 16.01 -16.72
N ILE A 79 16.35 15.52 -15.73
CA ILE A 79 15.87 14.50 -14.78
C ILE A 79 14.62 15.01 -14.06
N ARG A 80 14.70 16.22 -13.47
CA ARG A 80 13.60 16.82 -12.72
C ARG A 80 12.32 17.00 -13.55
N SER A 81 12.44 17.37 -14.83
CA SER A 81 11.28 17.65 -15.69
C SER A 81 10.65 16.41 -16.32
N HIS A 82 11.29 15.25 -16.23
CA HIS A 82 10.84 14.00 -16.87
C HIS A 82 10.58 12.88 -15.84
N ARG A 83 10.09 13.23 -14.64
CA ARG A 83 9.74 12.26 -13.58
C ARG A 83 8.96 11.05 -14.10
N PRO A 84 7.87 11.18 -14.88
CA PRO A 84 7.08 10.00 -15.30
C PRO A 84 7.91 8.95 -16.05
N LEU A 85 8.89 9.37 -16.84
CA LEU A 85 9.75 8.45 -17.61
C LEU A 85 10.76 7.71 -16.73
N LEU A 86 11.04 8.21 -15.52
CA LEU A 86 12.11 7.71 -14.66
C LEU A 86 11.59 6.82 -13.53
N VAL A 87 10.38 7.07 -13.04
CA VAL A 87 9.83 6.40 -11.84
C VAL A 87 8.45 5.76 -12.06
N GLU A 88 7.70 6.15 -13.09
CA GLU A 88 6.36 5.57 -13.34
C GLU A 88 6.45 4.32 -14.24
N LEU A 89 5.50 3.40 -14.07
CA LEU A 89 5.27 2.28 -14.99
C LEU A 89 4.36 2.79 -16.12
N ASP A 90 4.91 3.19 -17.26
CA ASP A 90 4.10 3.47 -18.46
C ASP A 90 3.94 2.16 -19.28
N PRO A 91 2.74 1.55 -19.32
CA PRO A 91 2.50 0.32 -20.09
C PRO A 91 2.75 0.54 -21.59
N TYR A 92 2.60 1.76 -22.10
CA TYR A 92 2.84 2.09 -23.49
C TYR A 92 4.33 2.24 -23.81
N GLU A 93 5.17 2.63 -22.84
CA GLU A 93 6.64 2.59 -22.99
C GLU A 93 7.13 1.14 -23.18
N SER A 94 6.48 0.15 -22.57
CA SER A 94 6.83 -1.26 -22.77
C SER A 94 6.50 -1.78 -24.18
N LEU A 95 5.66 -1.08 -24.95
CA LEU A 95 5.23 -1.46 -26.30
C LEU A 95 6.03 -0.77 -27.41
N ALA A 96 6.81 0.27 -27.07
CA ALA A 96 7.67 0.98 -28.01
C ALA A 96 8.94 0.16 -28.35
N ASP A 97 9.49 0.38 -29.55
CA ASP A 97 10.74 -0.26 -29.97
C ASP A 97 11.90 0.16 -29.04
N GLU A 98 12.74 -0.82 -28.66
CA GLU A 98 13.84 -0.62 -27.71
C GLU A 98 14.84 0.44 -28.21
N ALA A 99 15.13 0.46 -29.53
CA ALA A 99 16.07 1.41 -30.10
C ALA A 99 15.47 2.83 -30.16
N GLU A 100 14.17 2.96 -30.40
CA GLU A 100 13.48 4.25 -30.34
C GLU A 100 13.48 4.83 -28.91
N ARG A 101 13.19 3.99 -27.91
CA ARG A 101 13.27 4.36 -26.48
C ARG A 101 14.69 4.77 -26.08
N ALA A 102 15.69 3.98 -26.43
CA ALA A 102 17.09 4.28 -26.18
C ALA A 102 17.46 5.66 -26.72
N GLN A 103 17.11 5.92 -27.99
CA GLN A 103 17.42 7.18 -28.67
C GLN A 103 16.68 8.36 -28.07
N ARG A 104 15.43 8.17 -27.62
CA ARG A 104 14.67 9.19 -26.90
C ARG A 104 15.37 9.60 -25.62
N TYR A 105 15.78 8.65 -24.77
CA TYR A 105 16.47 8.96 -23.52
C TYR A 105 17.84 9.60 -23.74
N GLU A 106 18.58 9.16 -24.75
CA GLU A 106 19.86 9.79 -25.12
C GLU A 106 19.66 11.26 -25.54
N ARG A 107 18.62 11.56 -26.31
CA ARG A 107 18.27 12.96 -26.66
C ARG A 107 17.86 13.79 -25.45
N LEU A 108 17.11 13.22 -24.52
CA LEU A 108 16.59 13.96 -23.37
C LEU A 108 17.66 14.24 -22.31
N PHE A 109 18.53 13.26 -22.03
CA PHE A 109 19.47 13.35 -20.90
C PHE A 109 20.93 13.59 -21.32
N LEU A 110 21.31 13.26 -22.57
CA LEU A 110 22.72 13.22 -22.99
C LEU A 110 23.07 14.15 -24.17
N ALA A 111 22.08 14.81 -24.79
CA ALA A 111 22.29 15.58 -26.04
C ALA A 111 23.38 16.66 -25.97
N ASP A 112 23.55 17.31 -24.82
CA ASP A 112 24.52 18.40 -24.64
C ASP A 112 25.92 17.91 -24.19
N GLN A 113 26.18 16.61 -24.18
CA GLN A 113 27.38 16.01 -23.60
C GLN A 113 28.35 15.47 -24.66
N ARG A 114 29.66 15.49 -24.36
CA ARG A 114 30.70 14.85 -25.20
C ARG A 114 30.69 13.33 -25.02
N ASP A 115 31.11 12.57 -26.02
CA ASP A 115 31.06 11.10 -26.06
C ASP A 115 31.59 10.39 -24.78
N GLU A 116 32.77 10.77 -24.28
CA GLU A 116 33.34 10.19 -23.04
C GLU A 116 32.56 10.58 -21.76
N ALA A 117 31.85 11.69 -21.78
CA ALA A 117 30.97 12.10 -20.69
C ALA A 117 29.60 11.43 -20.82
N GLN A 118 29.13 11.17 -22.05
CA GLN A 118 27.88 10.46 -22.32
C GLN A 118 27.93 9.03 -21.79
N SER A 119 29.01 8.29 -22.04
CA SER A 119 29.13 6.91 -21.57
C SER A 119 29.06 6.80 -20.05
N ARG A 120 29.81 7.63 -19.31
CA ARG A 120 29.77 7.67 -17.84
C ARG A 120 28.42 8.11 -17.31
N LEU A 121 27.83 9.14 -17.92
CA LEU A 121 26.53 9.65 -17.51
C LEU A 121 25.44 8.60 -17.74
N LYS A 122 25.49 7.86 -18.84
CA LYS A 122 24.60 6.73 -19.11
C LYS A 122 24.69 5.67 -18.01
N THR A 123 25.90 5.23 -17.66
CA THR A 123 26.13 4.27 -16.56
C THR A 123 25.61 4.79 -15.22
N GLY A 124 25.92 6.04 -14.87
CA GLY A 124 25.43 6.64 -13.63
C GLY A 124 23.91 6.83 -13.59
N LEU A 125 23.28 7.17 -14.72
CA LEU A 125 21.82 7.30 -14.81
C LEU A 125 21.11 5.95 -14.71
N MET A 126 21.68 4.87 -15.24
CA MET A 126 21.15 3.51 -15.01
C MET A 126 21.20 3.13 -13.54
N GLU A 127 22.26 3.54 -12.83
CA GLU A 127 22.39 3.26 -11.40
C GLU A 127 21.45 4.13 -10.54
N LEU A 128 21.20 5.38 -10.94
CA LEU A 128 20.20 6.24 -10.28
C LEU A 128 18.77 5.79 -10.58
N PHE A 129 18.49 5.38 -11.81
CA PHE A 129 17.17 5.02 -12.32
C PHE A 129 17.25 3.67 -13.07
N PRO A 130 17.17 2.53 -12.35
CA PRO A 130 17.33 1.21 -12.95
C PRO A 130 16.34 0.90 -14.08
N ARG A 131 15.18 1.55 -14.11
CA ARG A 131 14.20 1.45 -15.20
C ARG A 131 14.80 1.84 -16.56
N LEU A 132 15.77 2.78 -16.59
CA LEU A 132 16.52 3.14 -17.80
C LEU A 132 17.42 2.02 -18.31
N ALA A 133 17.87 1.11 -17.44
CA ALA A 133 18.73 -0.01 -17.81
C ALA A 133 18.08 -0.88 -18.89
N SER A 134 16.77 -1.15 -18.74
CA SER A 134 16.01 -1.94 -19.73
C SER A 134 15.97 -1.31 -21.11
N ALA A 135 15.94 0.03 -21.21
CA ALA A 135 15.97 0.74 -22.50
C ALA A 135 17.38 0.80 -23.13
N TRP A 136 18.41 0.46 -22.36
CA TRP A 136 19.80 0.48 -22.81
C TRP A 136 20.42 -0.93 -22.81
N GLY A 137 19.58 -1.97 -22.83
CA GLY A 137 19.99 -3.37 -22.96
C GLY A 137 20.65 -3.96 -21.70
N ALA A 138 20.41 -3.37 -20.53
CA ALA A 138 20.95 -3.84 -19.25
C ALA A 138 19.85 -4.41 -18.32
N GLU A 139 20.22 -5.41 -17.53
CA GLU A 139 19.33 -6.05 -16.57
C GLU A 139 19.06 -5.16 -15.35
N ILE A 140 17.83 -5.20 -14.85
CA ILE A 140 17.43 -4.51 -13.63
C ILE A 140 17.81 -5.40 -12.43
N ALA A 141 18.79 -4.97 -11.64
CA ALA A 141 19.36 -5.78 -10.55
C ALA A 141 18.59 -5.74 -9.22
N SER A 142 17.61 -4.85 -9.07
CA SER A 142 16.83 -4.66 -7.83
C SER A 142 15.37 -4.32 -8.13
N ASP A 143 14.48 -4.50 -7.16
CA ASP A 143 13.05 -4.30 -7.32
C ASP A 143 12.55 -2.99 -6.68
N ASP A 144 11.31 -2.60 -7.01
CA ASP A 144 10.65 -1.41 -6.47
C ASP A 144 10.62 -1.41 -4.93
N THR A 145 10.44 -2.58 -4.30
CA THR A 145 10.43 -2.74 -2.84
C THR A 145 11.73 -2.27 -2.19
N THR A 146 12.87 -2.70 -2.75
CA THR A 146 14.19 -2.31 -2.24
C THR A 146 14.44 -0.82 -2.44
N TRP A 147 13.91 -0.23 -3.52
CA TRP A 147 14.08 1.19 -3.79
C TRP A 147 13.32 2.06 -2.80
N ASP A 148 12.12 1.63 -2.44
CA ASP A 148 11.28 2.31 -1.45
C ASP A 148 11.90 2.22 -0.06
N GLN A 149 12.30 1.01 0.37
CA GLN A 149 12.98 0.79 1.65
C GLN A 149 14.24 1.66 1.82
N HIS A 150 15.04 1.82 0.78
CA HIS A 150 16.24 2.64 0.81
C HIS A 150 15.98 4.13 0.52
N ARG A 151 14.72 4.53 0.32
CA ARG A 151 14.29 5.88 -0.06
C ARG A 151 15.04 6.43 -1.27
N ARG A 152 15.28 5.58 -2.27
CA ARG A 152 16.03 5.91 -3.49
C ARG A 152 15.27 6.89 -4.37
N VAL A 153 16.01 7.67 -5.17
CA VAL A 153 15.42 8.65 -6.09
C VAL A 153 14.54 8.01 -7.17
N CYS A 154 14.80 6.76 -7.53
CA CYS A 154 13.97 6.01 -8.48
C CYS A 154 12.64 5.53 -7.92
N SER A 155 12.41 5.65 -6.61
CA SER A 155 11.11 5.36 -6.01
C SER A 155 10.15 6.54 -6.19
N GLU A 156 8.95 6.24 -6.68
CA GLU A 156 7.89 7.19 -7.01
C GLU A 156 7.56 8.14 -5.84
N PRO A 157 7.37 7.66 -4.59
CA PRO A 157 7.03 8.52 -3.44
C PRO A 157 8.17 9.47 -3.02
N HIS A 158 9.42 9.04 -3.19
CA HIS A 158 10.61 9.75 -2.67
C HIS A 158 11.25 10.72 -3.69
N PHE A 159 10.97 10.57 -4.99
CA PHE A 159 11.57 11.37 -6.06
C PHE A 159 11.59 12.88 -5.74
N ASP A 160 10.43 13.44 -5.35
CA ASP A 160 10.28 14.88 -5.11
C ASP A 160 11.14 15.41 -3.95
N THR A 161 11.44 14.57 -2.95
CA THR A 161 12.27 14.95 -1.78
C THR A 161 13.66 15.41 -2.23
N TYR A 162 14.24 14.76 -3.24
CA TYR A 162 15.56 15.07 -3.79
C TYR A 162 15.63 16.42 -4.53
N PHE A 163 14.51 16.92 -5.05
CA PHE A 163 14.48 18.16 -5.85
C PHE A 163 13.88 19.35 -5.11
N ARG A 164 13.06 19.10 -4.08
CA ARG A 164 12.47 20.13 -3.23
C ARG A 164 13.32 20.47 -2.01
N PHE A 165 14.21 19.57 -1.60
CA PHE A 165 14.95 19.64 -0.33
C PHE A 165 14.01 19.77 0.89
N ALA A 166 12.86 19.11 0.78
CA ALA A 166 11.82 19.02 1.80
C ALA A 166 11.08 17.70 1.59
N LEU A 167 10.56 17.12 2.68
CA LEU A 167 9.82 15.87 2.63
C LEU A 167 8.64 15.95 1.65
N SER A 168 8.49 14.90 0.84
CA SER A 168 7.35 14.74 -0.07
C SER A 168 6.04 14.62 0.72
N SER A 169 4.97 15.23 0.22
CA SER A 169 3.61 15.04 0.75
C SER A 169 3.04 13.64 0.51
N HIS A 170 3.78 12.79 -0.20
CA HIS A 170 3.42 11.40 -0.50
C HIS A 170 4.03 10.39 0.51
N THR A 171 4.90 10.84 1.40
CA THR A 171 5.65 9.98 2.33
C THR A 171 5.51 10.49 3.76
N VAL A 172 5.79 9.65 4.74
CA VAL A 172 5.93 10.08 6.14
C VAL A 172 7.41 10.23 6.53
N PRO A 173 7.72 11.06 7.54
CA PRO A 173 9.09 11.18 8.03
C PRO A 173 9.60 9.84 8.54
N MET A 174 10.85 9.50 8.23
CA MET A 174 11.47 8.24 8.69
C MET A 174 11.57 8.17 10.22
N SER A 175 11.63 9.32 10.89
CA SER A 175 11.59 9.39 12.35
C SER A 175 10.29 8.84 12.93
N GLU A 176 9.15 9.05 12.27
CA GLU A 176 7.85 8.52 12.71
C GLU A 176 7.78 7.00 12.52
N VAL A 177 8.27 6.50 11.37
CA VAL A 177 8.37 5.05 11.11
C VAL A 177 9.24 4.39 12.19
N THR A 178 10.41 4.97 12.46
CA THR A 178 11.35 4.51 13.49
C THR A 178 10.72 4.51 14.88
N GLU A 179 9.93 5.52 15.23
CA GLU A 179 9.23 5.59 16.51
C GLU A 179 8.21 4.46 16.67
N ILE A 180 7.42 4.17 15.62
CA ILE A 180 6.47 3.05 15.61
C ILE A 180 7.22 1.72 15.74
N VAL A 181 8.28 1.49 14.95
CA VAL A 181 9.09 0.26 15.01
C VAL A 181 9.70 0.06 16.41
N ARG A 182 10.22 1.12 17.02
CA ARG A 182 10.78 1.08 18.39
C ARG A 182 9.70 0.84 19.44
N GLY A 183 8.55 1.48 19.30
CA GLY A 183 7.40 1.38 20.21
C GLY A 183 6.42 0.25 19.89
N ALA A 184 6.74 -0.64 18.95
CA ALA A 184 5.84 -1.64 18.39
C ALA A 184 5.18 -2.58 19.43
N ASN A 185 5.77 -2.72 20.62
CA ASN A 185 5.22 -3.51 21.72
C ASN A 185 4.33 -2.72 22.71
N VAL A 186 4.09 -1.44 22.45
CA VAL A 186 3.24 -0.56 23.26
C VAL A 186 1.92 -0.37 22.52
N ARG A 187 0.88 -1.09 22.95
CA ARG A 187 -0.43 -1.12 22.27
C ARG A 187 -1.03 0.27 22.10
N GLU A 188 -1.02 1.08 23.16
CA GLU A 188 -1.61 2.41 23.16
C GLU A 188 -0.91 3.34 22.17
N LEU A 189 0.42 3.24 22.06
CA LEU A 189 1.21 4.01 21.09
C LEU A 189 0.78 3.64 19.66
N VAL A 190 0.75 2.35 19.31
CA VAL A 190 0.36 1.91 17.97
C VAL A 190 -1.06 2.37 17.65
N VAL A 191 -2.02 2.11 18.54
CA VAL A 191 -3.44 2.44 18.31
C VAL A 191 -3.65 3.96 18.17
N GLN A 192 -3.06 4.77 19.05
CA GLN A 192 -3.23 6.22 19.00
C GLN A 192 -2.55 6.83 17.78
N THR A 193 -1.36 6.35 17.39
CA THR A 193 -0.66 6.82 16.19
C THR A 193 -1.51 6.57 14.95
N PHE A 194 -2.06 5.38 14.78
CA PHE A 194 -2.89 5.06 13.62
C PHE A 194 -4.22 5.83 13.61
N ARG A 195 -4.88 5.97 14.75
CA ARG A 195 -6.11 6.80 14.85
C ARG A 195 -5.86 8.26 14.53
N ALA A 196 -4.78 8.85 15.07
CA ALA A 196 -4.40 10.22 14.74
C ALA A 196 -4.00 10.38 13.26
N ALA A 197 -3.47 9.32 12.64
CA ALA A 197 -3.12 9.31 11.22
C ALA A 197 -4.35 9.20 10.31
N LEU A 198 -5.48 8.64 10.78
CA LEU A 198 -6.74 8.63 10.03
C LEU A 198 -7.33 10.04 9.84
N ASP A 199 -7.06 10.96 10.76
CA ASP A 199 -7.54 12.35 10.70
C ASP A 199 -6.67 13.25 9.83
N GLN A 200 -5.48 12.79 9.45
CA GLN A 200 -4.51 13.55 8.65
C GLN A 200 -4.62 13.15 7.18
N ARG A 201 -4.70 14.14 6.28
CA ARG A 201 -4.73 13.92 4.83
C ARG A 201 -3.35 14.21 4.24
N MET A 202 -2.93 13.31 3.36
CA MET A 202 -1.69 13.37 2.59
C MET A 202 -2.01 13.73 1.13
N ALA A 203 -1.01 13.63 0.25
CA ALA A 203 -1.22 13.83 -1.18
C ALA A 203 -2.33 12.92 -1.75
N MET A 204 -3.04 13.42 -2.76
CA MET A 204 -4.17 12.73 -3.41
C MET A 204 -5.35 12.39 -2.49
N GLY A 205 -5.43 12.97 -1.28
CA GLY A 205 -6.55 12.78 -0.36
C GLY A 205 -6.50 11.50 0.48
N LYS A 206 -5.44 10.69 0.34
CA LYS A 206 -5.19 9.53 1.20
C LYS A 206 -4.99 9.95 2.65
N THR A 207 -5.35 9.08 3.59
CA THR A 207 -5.00 9.28 5.00
C THR A 207 -3.51 9.05 5.22
N LYS A 208 -2.97 9.65 6.28
CA LYS A 208 -1.60 9.35 6.71
C LYS A 208 -1.46 7.89 7.16
N ALA A 209 -2.54 7.26 7.63
CA ALA A 209 -2.54 5.86 8.06
C ALA A 209 -2.19 4.91 6.90
N SER A 210 -2.73 5.14 5.69
CA SER A 210 -2.38 4.29 4.54
C SER A 210 -0.91 4.43 4.14
N VAL A 211 -0.37 5.65 4.18
CA VAL A 211 1.04 5.92 3.86
C VAL A 211 1.96 5.29 4.91
N LEU A 212 1.58 5.37 6.20
CA LEU A 212 2.30 4.67 7.27
C LEU A 212 2.32 3.16 7.07
N LEU A 213 1.22 2.54 6.63
CA LEU A 213 1.22 1.12 6.33
C LEU A 213 2.19 0.76 5.21
N ASP A 214 2.20 1.54 4.11
CA ASP A 214 3.12 1.34 2.99
C ASP A 214 4.60 1.43 3.45
N GLU A 215 4.92 2.43 4.26
CA GLU A 215 6.26 2.62 4.84
C GLU A 215 6.65 1.49 5.81
N LEU A 216 5.73 1.03 6.66
CA LEU A 216 6.00 -0.10 7.55
C LEU A 216 6.17 -1.43 6.81
N ILE A 217 5.56 -1.59 5.63
CA ILE A 217 5.81 -2.74 4.75
C ILE A 217 7.25 -2.71 4.24
N ALA A 218 7.69 -1.56 3.71
CA ALA A 218 9.06 -1.38 3.22
C ALA A 218 10.10 -1.58 4.32
N HIS A 219 9.80 -1.15 5.55
CA HIS A 219 10.70 -1.24 6.71
C HIS A 219 10.41 -2.45 7.63
N ALA A 220 9.66 -3.46 7.17
CA ALA A 220 9.27 -4.60 8.00
C ALA A 220 10.46 -5.39 8.57
N ALA A 221 11.60 -5.41 7.87
CA ALA A 221 12.82 -6.08 8.31
C ALA A 221 13.42 -5.48 9.60
N GLU A 222 13.13 -4.21 9.90
CA GLU A 222 13.66 -3.49 11.07
C GLU A 222 12.95 -3.85 12.37
N PHE A 223 11.78 -4.48 12.30
CA PHE A 223 11.05 -4.93 13.48
C PHE A 223 11.82 -6.03 14.20
N ASP A 224 12.02 -5.89 15.51
CA ASP A 224 12.40 -7.01 16.37
C ASP A 224 11.24 -8.03 16.40
N MET A 225 11.52 -9.30 16.10
CA MET A 225 10.51 -10.38 16.08
C MET A 225 9.72 -10.49 17.38
N ARG A 226 10.32 -10.13 18.53
CA ARG A 226 9.64 -10.12 19.84
C ARG A 226 8.52 -9.07 19.93
N LYS A 227 8.54 -8.05 19.07
CA LYS A 227 7.54 -6.97 19.03
C LYS A 227 6.46 -7.18 17.97
N VAL A 228 6.68 -8.08 17.00
CA VAL A 228 5.77 -8.32 15.87
C VAL A 228 4.37 -8.76 16.36
N GLY A 229 4.31 -9.73 17.29
CA GLY A 229 3.03 -10.18 17.86
C GLY A 229 2.23 -9.04 18.51
N PRO A 230 2.80 -8.35 19.52
CA PRO A 230 2.15 -7.18 20.14
C PRO A 230 1.70 -6.10 19.14
N PHE A 231 2.53 -5.80 18.14
CA PHE A 231 2.23 -4.82 17.10
C PHE A 231 1.01 -5.24 16.27
N LEU A 232 1.01 -6.46 15.75
CA LEU A 232 -0.12 -6.99 14.97
C LEU A 232 -1.39 -7.05 15.83
N GLN A 233 -1.30 -7.42 17.10
CA GLN A 233 -2.46 -7.44 18.00
C GLN A 233 -3.05 -6.04 18.23
N ALA A 234 -2.21 -5.01 18.32
CA ALA A 234 -2.66 -3.63 18.43
C ALA A 234 -3.33 -3.18 17.13
N LEU A 235 -2.66 -3.41 15.99
CA LEU A 235 -3.13 -3.00 14.67
C LEU A 235 -4.43 -3.71 14.26
N PHE A 236 -4.52 -5.02 14.45
CA PHE A 236 -5.70 -5.83 14.13
C PHE A 236 -6.92 -5.45 14.96
N SER A 237 -6.74 -4.89 16.15
CA SER A 237 -7.86 -4.45 16.98
C SER A 237 -8.57 -3.20 16.46
N ILE A 238 -7.93 -2.45 15.56
CA ILE A 238 -8.48 -1.27 14.89
C ILE A 238 -8.53 -1.43 13.36
N ALA A 239 -8.33 -2.65 12.84
CA ALA A 239 -8.22 -2.87 11.40
C ALA A 239 -9.46 -2.46 10.61
N ASP A 240 -10.65 -2.61 11.21
CA ASP A 240 -11.91 -2.15 10.60
C ASP A 240 -11.97 -0.61 10.52
N GLU A 241 -11.38 0.13 11.47
CA GLU A 241 -11.29 1.61 11.46
C GLU A 241 -10.33 2.11 10.37
N LEU A 242 -9.31 1.33 10.03
CA LEU A 242 -8.32 1.68 9.00
C LEU A 242 -8.88 1.60 7.57
N ARG A 243 -10.10 1.09 7.41
CA ARG A 243 -10.74 0.94 6.11
C ARG A 243 -11.44 2.24 5.72
N VAL A 244 -10.75 3.04 4.91
CA VAL A 244 -11.25 4.35 4.45
C VAL A 244 -11.28 4.36 2.92
N ASP A 245 -12.42 4.74 2.34
CA ASP A 245 -12.62 4.79 0.87
C ASP A 245 -11.62 5.71 0.16
N SER A 246 -11.08 6.73 0.84
CA SER A 246 -10.07 7.64 0.29
C SER A 246 -8.70 6.98 0.09
N ASP A 247 -8.45 5.85 0.75
CA ASP A 247 -7.15 5.16 0.75
C ASP A 247 -7.05 4.08 -0.31
N GLU A 248 -8.17 3.81 -0.99
CA GLU A 248 -8.24 2.90 -2.12
C GLU A 248 -7.50 3.51 -3.31
N SER A 249 -6.40 2.86 -3.74
CA SER A 249 -5.72 3.25 -4.97
C SER A 249 -6.55 2.85 -6.17
N ARG A 250 -6.66 3.77 -7.13
CA ARG A 250 -7.38 3.58 -8.39
C ARG A 250 -6.36 3.59 -9.51
N GLY A 251 -6.28 2.46 -10.23
CA GLY A 251 -5.28 2.16 -11.24
C GLY A 251 -5.36 0.69 -11.66
N LEU A 252 -4.33 0.18 -12.36
CA LEU A 252 -4.27 -1.23 -12.82
C LEU A 252 -4.40 -2.27 -11.69
N VAL A 253 -4.01 -1.90 -10.46
CA VAL A 253 -4.16 -2.72 -9.26
C VAL A 253 -4.93 -1.93 -8.21
N TRP A 254 -6.05 -2.50 -7.76
CA TRP A 254 -6.82 -1.95 -6.63
C TRP A 254 -6.11 -2.33 -5.33
N VAL A 255 -5.58 -1.33 -4.62
CA VAL A 255 -4.96 -1.51 -3.30
C VAL A 255 -5.76 -0.75 -2.26
N ASP A 256 -6.30 -1.47 -1.27
CA ASP A 256 -6.99 -0.90 -0.12
C ASP A 256 -6.23 -1.18 1.18
N SER A 257 -6.75 -0.69 2.31
CA SER A 257 -6.14 -0.94 3.62
C SER A 257 -6.11 -2.42 4.01
N ARG A 258 -7.02 -3.26 3.49
CA ARG A 258 -7.02 -4.72 3.79
C ARG A 258 -5.82 -5.39 3.13
N LEU A 259 -5.56 -5.07 1.88
CA LEU A 259 -4.38 -5.59 1.17
C LEU A 259 -3.08 -5.13 1.84
N ARG A 260 -2.99 -3.87 2.26
CA ARG A 260 -1.86 -3.36 3.04
C ARG A 260 -1.64 -4.12 4.34
N LEU A 261 -2.70 -4.39 5.10
CA LEU A 261 -2.61 -5.20 6.32
C LEU A 261 -2.13 -6.62 6.03
N HIS A 262 -2.58 -7.25 4.94
CA HIS A 262 -2.08 -8.56 4.52
C HIS A 262 -0.60 -8.51 4.13
N TRP A 263 -0.19 -7.53 3.33
CA TRP A 263 1.21 -7.38 2.92
C TRP A 263 2.12 -7.11 4.11
N LEU A 264 1.72 -6.23 5.03
CA LEU A 264 2.47 -5.97 6.26
C LEU A 264 2.59 -7.22 7.11
N THR A 265 1.49 -7.96 7.29
CA THR A 265 1.51 -9.24 8.01
C THR A 265 2.48 -10.24 7.37
N ARG A 266 2.48 -10.34 6.03
CA ARG A 266 3.38 -11.24 5.30
C ARG A 266 4.83 -10.78 5.39
N ALA A 267 5.11 -9.49 5.22
CA ALA A 267 6.45 -8.91 5.32
C ALA A 267 7.06 -9.11 6.70
N LEU A 268 6.25 -9.03 7.76
CA LEU A 268 6.69 -9.24 9.14
C LEU A 268 6.94 -10.72 9.50
N LEU A 269 6.33 -11.68 8.79
CA LEU A 269 6.30 -13.09 9.23
C LEU A 269 6.87 -14.10 8.22
N MET A 270 6.50 -14.04 6.94
CA MET A 270 6.63 -15.16 5.98
C MET A 270 8.07 -15.65 5.78
N HIS A 271 9.02 -14.73 5.64
CA HIS A 271 10.44 -15.05 5.43
C HIS A 271 11.27 -15.05 6.73
N ARG A 272 10.61 -14.84 7.87
CA ARG A 272 11.26 -14.61 9.17
C ARG A 272 10.92 -15.68 10.21
N THR A 273 9.98 -16.57 9.89
CA THR A 273 9.43 -17.57 10.81
C THR A 273 9.11 -18.86 10.07
N SER A 274 9.12 -19.98 10.80
CA SER A 274 8.54 -21.23 10.29
C SER A 274 7.01 -21.14 10.24
N LEU A 275 6.35 -22.02 9.48
CA LEU A 275 4.89 -22.11 9.45
C LEU A 275 4.30 -22.29 10.85
N GLN A 276 4.90 -23.16 11.66
CA GLN A 276 4.47 -23.41 13.03
C GLN A 276 4.58 -22.15 13.91
N GLU A 277 5.68 -21.39 13.79
CA GLU A 277 5.92 -20.19 14.58
C GLU A 277 4.96 -19.06 14.21
N ARG A 278 4.78 -18.75 12.91
CA ARG A 278 3.78 -17.74 12.50
C ARG A 278 2.36 -18.16 12.83
N SER A 279 2.05 -19.46 12.77
CA SER A 279 0.73 -19.95 13.16
C SER A 279 0.44 -19.64 14.62
N ARG A 280 1.40 -19.91 15.51
CA ARG A 280 1.29 -19.57 16.93
C ARG A 280 1.11 -18.07 17.16
N ILE A 281 1.92 -17.23 16.51
CA ILE A 281 1.84 -15.77 16.64
C ILE A 281 0.48 -15.27 16.15
N LEU A 282 0.08 -15.64 14.92
CA LEU A 282 -1.17 -15.18 14.32
C LEU A 282 -2.39 -15.64 15.14
N PHE A 283 -2.41 -16.89 15.58
CA PHE A 283 -3.52 -17.42 16.36
C PHE A 283 -3.71 -16.69 17.70
N GLU A 284 -2.62 -16.24 18.33
CA GLU A 284 -2.65 -15.43 19.55
C GLU A 284 -3.17 -14.00 19.29
N VAL A 285 -2.68 -13.33 18.24
CA VAL A 285 -3.02 -11.92 17.98
C VAL A 285 -4.44 -11.73 17.44
N ILE A 286 -4.96 -12.71 16.68
CA ILE A 286 -6.26 -12.61 16.01
C ILE A 286 -7.43 -12.68 17.01
N GLN A 287 -7.23 -13.18 18.23
CA GLN A 287 -8.27 -13.25 19.27
C GLN A 287 -8.93 -11.89 19.54
N ASN A 288 -8.16 -10.80 19.44
CA ASN A 288 -8.62 -9.42 19.69
C ASN A 288 -8.80 -8.60 18.40
N ALA A 289 -8.84 -9.25 17.24
CA ALA A 289 -9.06 -8.57 15.97
C ALA A 289 -10.47 -7.96 15.88
N SER A 290 -10.59 -6.87 15.14
CA SER A 290 -11.88 -6.35 14.68
C SER A 290 -12.60 -7.39 13.81
N LEU A 291 -13.93 -7.39 13.81
CA LEU A 291 -14.71 -8.49 13.25
C LEU A 291 -14.55 -8.61 11.73
N GLY A 292 -14.54 -7.49 11.00
CA GLY A 292 -14.32 -7.48 9.57
C GLY A 292 -12.96 -8.08 9.21
N TRP A 293 -11.90 -7.62 9.87
CA TRP A 293 -10.56 -8.17 9.68
C TRP A 293 -10.43 -9.65 10.05
N LEU A 294 -11.07 -10.08 11.15
CA LEU A 294 -11.11 -11.49 11.54
C LEU A 294 -11.70 -12.36 10.41
N VAL A 295 -12.81 -11.92 9.81
CA VAL A 295 -13.45 -12.62 8.69
C VAL A 295 -12.52 -12.71 7.48
N GLU A 296 -11.85 -11.61 7.14
CA GLU A 296 -10.91 -11.55 6.01
C GLU A 296 -9.71 -12.48 6.20
N ILE A 297 -9.01 -12.39 7.34
CA ILE A 297 -7.83 -13.23 7.60
C ILE A 297 -8.20 -14.71 7.73
N THR A 298 -9.37 -15.02 8.30
CA THR A 298 -9.92 -16.39 8.33
C THR A 298 -10.14 -16.91 6.93
N ASN A 299 -10.75 -16.10 6.06
CA ASN A 299 -11.01 -16.51 4.69
C ASN A 299 -9.69 -16.78 3.94
N VAL A 300 -8.72 -15.89 4.04
CA VAL A 300 -7.42 -16.09 3.39
C VAL A 300 -6.78 -17.38 3.90
N ALA A 301 -6.66 -17.56 5.21
CA ALA A 301 -6.07 -18.77 5.78
C ALA A 301 -6.82 -20.05 5.39
N HIS A 302 -8.15 -20.00 5.31
CA HIS A 302 -8.97 -21.15 4.93
C HIS A 302 -8.78 -21.53 3.45
N VAL A 303 -8.83 -20.55 2.53
CA VAL A 303 -8.68 -20.79 1.08
C VAL A 303 -7.31 -21.36 0.72
N GLN A 304 -6.25 -21.01 1.45
CA GLN A 304 -4.91 -21.57 1.25
C GLN A 304 -4.88 -23.11 1.43
N HIS A 305 -5.73 -23.66 2.32
CA HIS A 305 -5.84 -25.10 2.54
C HIS A 305 -7.00 -25.75 1.77
N TYR A 306 -8.05 -24.97 1.49
CA TYR A 306 -9.28 -25.42 0.86
C TYR A 306 -9.67 -24.45 -0.28
N PRO A 307 -9.01 -24.54 -1.45
CA PRO A 307 -9.29 -23.68 -2.59
C PRO A 307 -10.76 -23.74 -3.01
N ARG A 308 -11.32 -22.60 -3.41
CA ARG A 308 -12.72 -22.50 -3.85
C ARG A 308 -12.96 -23.24 -5.17
N ASN A 309 -11.95 -23.25 -6.03
CA ASN A 309 -11.96 -23.99 -7.27
C ASN A 309 -11.38 -25.39 -7.02
N ALA A 310 -12.19 -26.43 -7.21
CA ALA A 310 -11.76 -27.82 -6.99
C ALA A 310 -10.59 -28.26 -7.91
N MET A 311 -10.29 -27.50 -8.96
CA MET A 311 -9.16 -27.75 -9.86
C MET A 311 -7.85 -27.10 -9.39
N GLU A 312 -7.92 -26.19 -8.42
CA GLU A 312 -6.74 -25.54 -7.84
C GLU A 312 -6.19 -26.39 -6.68
N PRO A 313 -4.89 -26.70 -6.67
CA PRO A 313 -4.28 -27.36 -5.52
C PRO A 313 -4.20 -26.40 -4.34
N PRO A 314 -4.22 -26.90 -3.09
CA PRO A 314 -3.88 -26.09 -1.92
C PRO A 314 -2.51 -25.43 -2.07
N GLU A 315 -2.34 -24.27 -1.43
CA GLU A 315 -1.06 -23.56 -1.40
C GLU A 315 0.01 -24.40 -0.69
N LYS A 316 1.27 -24.13 -1.03
CA LYS A 316 2.39 -24.83 -0.39
C LYS A 316 2.53 -24.38 1.07
N PRO A 317 3.02 -25.24 1.98
CA PRO A 317 3.19 -24.89 3.39
C PRO A 317 3.99 -23.59 3.61
N GLU A 318 4.98 -23.30 2.78
CA GLU A 318 5.78 -22.07 2.82
C GLU A 318 4.98 -20.80 2.46
N GLU A 319 3.87 -20.92 1.73
CA GLU A 319 2.99 -19.82 1.30
C GLU A 319 1.80 -19.60 2.24
N CYS A 320 1.43 -20.62 3.02
CA CYS A 320 0.32 -20.58 3.99
C CYS A 320 0.58 -19.65 5.18
N LEU A 321 -0.43 -18.87 5.60
CA LEU A 321 -0.38 -18.02 6.79
C LEU A 321 -0.42 -18.85 8.08
N LEU A 322 -1.27 -19.88 8.11
CA LEU A 322 -1.52 -20.74 9.26
C LEU A 322 -1.37 -22.21 8.86
N GLU A 323 -1.04 -23.07 9.82
CA GLU A 323 -1.26 -24.51 9.71
C GLU A 323 -2.75 -24.81 9.55
N ARG A 324 -3.07 -25.93 8.89
CA ARG A 324 -4.45 -26.33 8.59
C ARG A 324 -5.32 -26.37 9.85
N ASP A 325 -4.84 -27.01 10.91
CA ASP A 325 -5.58 -27.14 12.17
C ASP A 325 -5.89 -25.77 12.81
N HIS A 326 -4.93 -24.83 12.76
CA HIS A 326 -5.14 -23.46 13.23
C HIS A 326 -6.13 -22.70 12.33
N ALA A 327 -6.11 -22.92 11.01
CA ALA A 327 -7.09 -22.32 10.09
C ALA A 327 -8.52 -22.85 10.34
N ASP A 328 -8.67 -24.15 10.61
CA ASP A 328 -9.95 -24.75 10.94
C ASP A 328 -10.50 -24.25 12.29
N GLN A 329 -9.65 -24.17 13.32
CA GLN A 329 -9.99 -23.57 14.61
C GLN A 329 -10.37 -22.09 14.46
N LEU A 330 -9.64 -21.35 13.63
CA LEU A 330 -9.92 -19.94 13.38
C LEU A 330 -11.30 -19.77 12.72
N ARG A 331 -11.65 -20.64 11.76
CA ARG A 331 -13.00 -20.66 11.16
C ARG A 331 -14.10 -20.84 12.21
N GLU A 332 -13.91 -21.75 13.17
CA GLU A 332 -14.89 -21.97 14.25
C GLU A 332 -15.02 -20.76 15.17
N ILE A 333 -13.91 -20.11 15.52
CA ILE A 333 -13.91 -18.87 16.32
C ILE A 333 -14.63 -17.75 15.57
N THR A 334 -14.36 -17.60 14.27
CA THR A 334 -14.97 -16.59 13.41
C THR A 334 -16.48 -16.80 13.27
N LEU A 335 -16.94 -18.04 13.07
CA LEU A 335 -18.37 -18.37 13.07
C LEU A 335 -19.04 -17.99 14.40
N ARG A 336 -18.40 -18.30 15.53
CA ARG A 336 -18.93 -17.95 16.84
C ARG A 336 -19.08 -16.43 16.99
N ARG A 337 -18.05 -15.66 16.65
CA ARG A 337 -18.07 -14.19 16.75
C ARG A 337 -19.06 -13.54 15.76
N LEU A 338 -19.27 -14.14 14.60
CA LEU A 338 -20.32 -13.71 13.66
C LEU A 338 -21.72 -13.92 14.24
N ASN A 339 -21.99 -15.09 14.82
CA ASN A 339 -23.26 -15.38 15.48
C ASN A 339 -23.52 -14.43 16.67
N GLU A 340 -22.50 -14.19 17.50
CA GLU A 340 -22.59 -13.24 18.63
C GLU A 340 -22.87 -11.81 18.13
N ALA A 341 -22.16 -11.34 17.10
CA ALA A 341 -22.37 -10.01 16.54
C ALA A 341 -23.71 -9.85 15.83
N ALA A 342 -24.26 -10.92 15.26
CA ALA A 342 -25.59 -10.95 14.68
C ALA A 342 -26.69 -10.84 15.76
N ALA A 343 -26.52 -11.55 16.88
CA ALA A 343 -27.46 -11.51 18.00
C ALA A 343 -27.60 -10.10 18.62
N ASP A 344 -26.49 -9.35 18.71
CA ASP A 344 -26.49 -7.99 19.27
C ASP A 344 -26.64 -6.89 18.20
N GLY A 345 -26.88 -7.26 16.93
CA GLY A 345 -27.04 -6.33 15.79
C GLY A 345 -25.77 -5.57 15.36
N ASN A 346 -24.64 -5.78 16.04
CA ASN A 346 -23.37 -5.10 15.74
C ASN A 346 -22.76 -5.52 14.41
N ILE A 347 -23.14 -6.67 13.85
CA ILE A 347 -22.70 -7.11 12.53
C ILE A 347 -23.02 -6.07 11.44
N LEU A 348 -24.13 -5.34 11.55
CA LEU A 348 -24.56 -4.30 10.59
C LEU A 348 -23.59 -3.10 10.50
N LYS A 349 -22.74 -2.91 11.52
CA LYS A 349 -21.75 -1.82 11.57
C LYS A 349 -20.39 -2.24 11.01
N VAL A 350 -20.22 -3.51 10.64
CA VAL A 350 -18.95 -4.03 10.14
C VAL A 350 -18.72 -3.50 8.72
N PRO A 351 -17.52 -2.97 8.41
CA PRO A 351 -17.19 -2.58 7.04
C PRO A 351 -17.31 -3.76 6.06
N ASN A 352 -17.68 -3.50 4.80
CA ASN A 352 -17.92 -4.56 3.80
C ASN A 352 -18.96 -5.60 4.24
N LEU A 353 -20.01 -5.18 4.93
CA LEU A 353 -21.08 -6.04 5.44
C LEU A 353 -21.51 -7.13 4.44
N LEU A 354 -21.75 -6.79 3.17
CA LEU A 354 -22.17 -7.78 2.17
C LEU A 354 -21.13 -8.91 1.99
N SER A 355 -19.85 -8.57 1.91
CA SER A 355 -18.77 -9.57 1.84
C SER A 355 -18.73 -10.42 3.11
N VAL A 356 -18.88 -9.81 4.28
CA VAL A 356 -18.94 -10.50 5.58
C VAL A 356 -20.09 -11.51 5.62
N LEU A 357 -21.28 -11.16 5.13
CA LEU A 357 -22.43 -12.08 5.07
C LEU A 357 -22.18 -13.26 4.13
N PHE A 358 -21.57 -13.02 2.96
CA PHE A 358 -21.17 -14.11 2.07
C PHE A 358 -20.13 -15.03 2.72
N ARG A 359 -19.14 -14.47 3.44
CA ARG A 359 -18.15 -15.29 4.17
C ARG A 359 -18.78 -16.07 5.31
N TRP A 360 -19.73 -15.50 6.02
CA TRP A 360 -20.47 -16.20 7.08
C TRP A 360 -21.18 -17.44 6.52
N ARG A 361 -21.89 -17.29 5.40
CA ARG A 361 -22.51 -18.41 4.67
C ARG A 361 -21.48 -19.47 4.28
N ASP A 362 -20.36 -19.05 3.68
CA ASP A 362 -19.32 -19.98 3.22
C ASP A 362 -18.71 -20.77 4.40
N PHE A 363 -18.41 -20.11 5.51
CA PHE A 363 -17.87 -20.76 6.71
C PHE A 363 -18.87 -21.74 7.34
N ALA A 364 -20.16 -21.44 7.28
CA ALA A 364 -21.22 -22.31 7.79
C ALA A 364 -21.51 -23.51 6.87
N GLY A 365 -20.87 -23.60 5.70
CA GLY A 365 -21.12 -24.64 4.70
C GLY A 365 -22.42 -24.44 3.90
N GLY A 366 -22.94 -23.22 3.87
CA GLY A 366 -24.19 -22.86 3.19
C GLY A 366 -25.05 -21.91 4.03
N SER A 367 -26.35 -21.85 3.67
CA SER A 367 -27.31 -21.12 4.48
C SER A 367 -27.44 -21.77 5.85
N SER A 368 -27.42 -20.97 6.92
CA SER A 368 -27.56 -21.43 8.30
C SER A 368 -28.75 -20.76 8.96
N ALA A 369 -29.37 -21.43 9.94
CA ALA A 369 -30.53 -20.87 10.65
C ALA A 369 -30.25 -19.47 11.23
N ALA A 370 -29.05 -19.26 11.79
CA ALA A 370 -28.66 -17.96 12.36
C ALA A 370 -28.52 -16.86 11.30
N LEU A 371 -27.95 -17.17 10.13
CA LEU A 371 -27.84 -16.22 9.02
C LEU A 371 -29.22 -15.88 8.44
N GLU A 372 -30.08 -16.88 8.26
CA GLU A 372 -31.45 -16.68 7.77
C GLU A 372 -32.30 -15.86 8.74
N GLU A 373 -32.21 -16.15 10.03
CA GLU A 373 -32.90 -15.40 11.09
C GLU A 373 -32.42 -13.95 11.12
N PHE A 374 -31.10 -13.72 11.08
CA PHE A 374 -30.52 -12.38 11.01
C PHE A 374 -31.00 -11.61 9.78
N CYS A 375 -30.89 -12.17 8.58
CA CYS A 375 -31.31 -11.51 7.35
C CYS A 375 -32.82 -11.19 7.37
N ASN A 376 -33.66 -12.11 7.85
CA ASN A 376 -35.09 -11.86 7.93
C ASN A 376 -35.44 -10.76 8.95
N SER A 377 -34.80 -10.79 10.13
CA SER A 377 -34.99 -9.75 11.15
C SER A 377 -34.52 -8.38 10.67
N ALA A 378 -33.37 -8.31 9.98
CA ALA A 378 -32.85 -7.07 9.42
C ALA A 378 -33.76 -6.46 8.35
N LEU A 379 -34.58 -7.27 7.65
CA LEU A 379 -35.58 -6.78 6.70
C LEU A 379 -36.87 -6.28 7.37
N GLU A 380 -37.10 -6.59 8.64
CA GLU A 380 -38.26 -6.11 9.41
C GLU A 380 -38.02 -4.74 10.01
N ASP A 381 -36.78 -4.41 10.31
CA ASP A 381 -36.37 -3.11 10.83
C ASP A 381 -35.97 -2.16 9.69
N ASP A 382 -36.48 -0.92 9.73
CA ASP A 382 -36.25 0.09 8.70
C ASP A 382 -34.78 0.51 8.65
N ALA A 383 -34.15 0.76 9.81
CA ALA A 383 -32.75 1.19 9.88
C ALA A 383 -31.78 0.09 9.39
N SER A 384 -32.03 -1.16 9.79
CA SER A 384 -31.26 -2.32 9.35
C SER A 384 -31.39 -2.56 7.84
N THR A 385 -32.59 -2.37 7.29
CA THR A 385 -32.82 -2.47 5.84
C THR A 385 -32.01 -1.42 5.07
N VAL A 386 -31.92 -0.19 5.60
CA VAL A 386 -31.08 0.87 5.01
C VAL A 386 -29.60 0.51 5.06
N LEU A 387 -29.11 -0.04 6.17
CA LEU A 387 -27.71 -0.48 6.27
C LEU A 387 -27.38 -1.62 5.29
N LEU A 388 -28.31 -2.57 5.11
CA LEU A 388 -28.18 -3.58 4.07
C LEU A 388 -28.19 -2.96 2.66
N ALA A 389 -29.04 -1.97 2.40
CA ALA A 389 -29.06 -1.25 1.13
C ALA A 389 -27.73 -0.55 0.84
N ARG A 390 -27.14 0.11 1.84
CA ARG A 390 -25.80 0.71 1.74
C ARG A 390 -24.73 -0.34 1.40
N ALA A 391 -24.84 -1.54 1.95
CA ALA A 391 -23.89 -2.62 1.69
C ALA A 391 -24.06 -3.27 0.30
N VAL A 392 -25.27 -3.25 -0.26
CA VAL A 392 -25.56 -3.78 -1.62
C VAL A 392 -25.28 -2.73 -2.70
N LEU A 393 -25.33 -1.45 -2.36
CA LEU A 393 -24.95 -0.36 -3.26
C LEU A 393 -23.42 -0.26 -3.38
N GLY A 394 -22.87 -0.91 -4.39
CA GLY A 394 -21.47 -0.81 -4.77
C GLY A 394 -21.21 0.33 -5.77
N LYS A 395 -19.95 0.41 -6.21
CA LYS A 395 -19.52 1.29 -7.30
C LYS A 395 -18.85 0.47 -8.39
N GLN A 396 -19.17 0.78 -9.64
CA GLN A 396 -18.45 0.32 -10.81
C GLN A 396 -17.77 1.51 -11.46
N TYR A 397 -16.49 1.36 -11.80
CA TYR A 397 -15.72 2.43 -12.42
C TYR A 397 -15.61 2.19 -13.92
N VAL A 398 -15.90 3.22 -14.70
CA VAL A 398 -15.76 3.21 -16.16
C VAL A 398 -14.66 4.20 -16.53
N SER A 399 -13.60 3.70 -17.15
CA SER A 399 -12.52 4.54 -17.67
C SER A 399 -12.78 4.89 -19.13
N THR A 400 -12.76 6.18 -19.45
CA THR A 400 -12.85 6.71 -20.83
C THR A 400 -11.50 7.22 -21.35
N GLY A 401 -10.39 6.71 -20.81
CA GLY A 401 -9.03 7.07 -21.20
C GLY A 401 -8.53 8.40 -20.62
N ALA A 402 -9.35 9.45 -20.60
CA ALA A 402 -9.00 10.76 -20.02
C ALA A 402 -9.62 11.01 -18.62
N SER A 403 -10.60 10.19 -18.22
CA SER A 403 -11.27 10.29 -16.92
C SER A 403 -11.84 8.94 -16.48
N GLU A 404 -11.87 8.71 -15.18
CA GLU A 404 -12.64 7.62 -14.57
C GLU A 404 -13.90 8.18 -13.94
N GLN A 405 -15.04 7.59 -14.28
CA GLN A 405 -16.32 7.91 -13.66
C GLN A 405 -16.78 6.75 -12.78
N ALA A 406 -17.12 7.07 -11.53
CA ALA A 406 -17.79 6.14 -10.63
C ALA A 406 -19.29 6.13 -10.94
N LEU A 407 -19.82 4.96 -11.24
CA LEU A 407 -21.24 4.70 -11.41
C LEU A 407 -21.72 3.82 -10.26
N ASP A 408 -22.93 4.08 -9.78
CA ASP A 408 -23.56 3.20 -8.81
C ASP A 408 -23.85 1.84 -9.44
N HIS A 409 -23.64 0.77 -8.67
CA HIS A 409 -23.84 -0.61 -9.13
C HIS A 409 -24.50 -1.42 -8.02
N ALA A 410 -25.63 -2.07 -8.33
CA ALA A 410 -26.29 -2.98 -7.40
C ALA A 410 -25.59 -4.34 -7.40
N GLN A 411 -25.00 -4.72 -6.26
CA GLN A 411 -24.30 -6.01 -6.10
C GLN A 411 -25.28 -7.16 -5.86
N LEU A 412 -26.02 -7.54 -6.91
CA LEU A 412 -27.09 -8.55 -6.83
C LEU A 412 -26.60 -9.99 -6.94
N ASP A 413 -25.40 -10.20 -7.47
CA ASP A 413 -24.85 -11.53 -7.74
C ASP A 413 -24.75 -12.37 -6.46
N GLY A 414 -25.54 -13.45 -6.43
CA GLY A 414 -25.59 -14.38 -5.31
C GLY A 414 -26.42 -13.90 -4.11
N LEU A 415 -27.01 -12.70 -4.12
CA LEU A 415 -27.77 -12.15 -2.98
C LEU A 415 -28.94 -13.05 -2.55
N GLN A 416 -29.54 -13.78 -3.49
CA GLN A 416 -30.61 -14.75 -3.25
C GLN A 416 -30.21 -15.92 -2.33
N SER A 417 -28.91 -16.14 -2.16
CA SER A 417 -28.40 -17.14 -1.22
C SER A 417 -28.26 -16.64 0.22
N LEU A 418 -28.42 -15.33 0.43
CA LEU A 418 -28.35 -14.70 1.75
C LEU A 418 -29.74 -14.29 2.26
N LEU A 419 -30.59 -13.75 1.39
CA LEU A 419 -31.90 -13.22 1.76
C LEU A 419 -32.93 -13.33 0.63
N ASN A 420 -34.21 -13.10 0.98
CA ASN A 420 -35.29 -13.01 0.01
C ASN A 420 -35.21 -11.67 -0.75
N VAL A 421 -34.69 -11.73 -1.97
CA VAL A 421 -34.41 -10.57 -2.82
C VAL A 421 -35.67 -9.79 -3.19
N ASP A 422 -36.79 -10.47 -3.45
CA ASP A 422 -38.06 -9.82 -3.77
C ASP A 422 -38.62 -9.07 -2.56
N ARG A 423 -38.57 -9.69 -1.38
CA ARG A 423 -38.96 -9.04 -0.11
C ARG A 423 -38.08 -7.83 0.17
N PHE A 424 -36.77 -7.94 -0.07
CA PHE A 424 -35.84 -6.83 0.12
C PHE A 424 -36.17 -5.68 -0.83
N LYS A 425 -36.32 -5.93 -2.15
CA LYS A 425 -36.69 -4.89 -3.12
C LYS A 425 -38.03 -4.22 -2.78
N ALA A 426 -39.04 -5.00 -2.36
CA ALA A 426 -40.32 -4.44 -1.93
C ALA A 426 -40.17 -3.50 -0.73
N ARG A 427 -39.36 -3.89 0.27
CA ARG A 427 -39.06 -3.04 1.43
C ARG A 427 -38.34 -1.76 1.06
N LEU A 428 -37.38 -1.80 0.14
CA LEU A 428 -36.71 -0.59 -0.37
C LEU A 428 -37.72 0.40 -0.98
N VAL A 429 -38.67 -0.08 -1.79
CA VAL A 429 -39.71 0.75 -2.42
C VAL A 429 -40.64 1.38 -1.39
N ASP A 430 -41.04 0.62 -0.37
CA ASP A 430 -41.90 1.12 0.70
C ASP A 430 -41.19 2.19 1.55
N LEU A 431 -39.91 1.98 1.88
CA LEU A 431 -39.10 2.91 2.66
C LEU A 431 -38.86 4.25 1.95
N VAL A 432 -38.64 4.22 0.63
CA VAL A 432 -38.50 5.46 -0.17
C VAL A 432 -39.76 6.32 -0.10
N ARG A 433 -40.94 5.70 0.05
CA ARG A 433 -42.23 6.39 0.17
C ARG A 433 -42.54 6.86 1.59
N SER A 434 -41.83 6.36 2.60
CA SER A 434 -42.02 6.75 4.01
C SER A 434 -41.68 8.22 4.23
N THR A 435 -42.45 8.90 5.08
CA THR A 435 -42.14 10.29 5.50
C THR A 435 -41.06 10.36 6.57
N ASP A 436 -40.79 9.26 7.26
CA ASP A 436 -40.06 9.25 8.53
C ASP A 436 -38.55 8.96 8.37
N LEU A 437 -38.10 8.63 7.15
CA LEU A 437 -36.70 8.35 6.83
C LEU A 437 -35.91 9.63 6.54
N GLU A 438 -34.66 9.69 7.02
CA GLU A 438 -33.74 10.80 6.75
C GLU A 438 -33.44 10.96 5.25
N SER A 439 -33.10 12.19 4.83
CA SER A 439 -32.85 12.51 3.42
C SER A 439 -31.71 11.68 2.82
N ASP A 440 -30.63 11.49 3.57
CA ASP A 440 -29.44 10.76 3.11
C ASP A 440 -29.71 9.27 2.96
N ASP A 441 -30.55 8.69 3.82
CA ASP A 441 -30.97 7.30 3.70
C ASP A 441 -31.87 7.11 2.48
N LYS A 442 -32.80 8.04 2.23
CA LYS A 442 -33.65 8.00 1.03
C LYS A 442 -32.84 8.07 -0.26
N ASP A 443 -31.80 8.92 -0.31
CA ASP A 443 -30.89 9.03 -1.45
C ASP A 443 -30.24 7.67 -1.78
N VAL A 444 -29.72 6.98 -0.76
CA VAL A 444 -29.13 5.64 -0.94
C VAL A 444 -30.14 4.66 -1.51
N LEU A 445 -31.35 4.60 -0.94
CA LEU A 445 -32.37 3.68 -1.41
C LEU A 445 -32.77 3.96 -2.86
N GLN A 446 -32.91 5.24 -3.23
CA GLN A 446 -33.23 5.65 -4.60
C GLN A 446 -32.12 5.29 -5.59
N ARG A 447 -30.86 5.54 -5.22
CA ARG A 447 -29.69 5.19 -6.03
C ARG A 447 -29.56 3.69 -6.21
N LEU A 448 -29.77 2.91 -5.15
CA LEU A 448 -29.78 1.46 -5.25
C LEU A 448 -30.90 0.95 -6.16
N LEU A 449 -32.13 1.45 -6.01
CA LEU A 449 -33.24 1.07 -6.89
C LEU A 449 -32.98 1.45 -8.36
N ALA A 450 -32.38 2.60 -8.61
CA ALA A 450 -31.99 3.01 -9.96
C ALA A 450 -30.92 2.08 -10.56
N ALA A 451 -29.90 1.72 -9.78
CA ALA A 451 -28.83 0.79 -10.18
C ALA A 451 -29.31 -0.67 -10.25
N TRP A 452 -30.44 -1.00 -9.63
CA TRP A 452 -31.04 -2.33 -9.66
C TRP A 452 -31.67 -2.62 -11.02
N ASP A 453 -32.25 -1.60 -11.65
CA ASP A 453 -33.00 -1.71 -12.91
C ASP A 453 -32.15 -1.38 -14.15
N SER A 454 -30.90 -0.95 -13.97
CA SER A 454 -29.88 -0.70 -15.00
C SER A 454 -29.11 -1.95 -15.35
#